data_AF-A0A093PG64-F1
#
_entry.id   AF-A0A093PG64-F1
#
_cell.length_a   1.000
_cell.length_b   1.000
_cell.length_c   1.000
_cell.angle_alpha   90.00
_cell.angle_beta   90.00
_cell.angle_gamma   90.00
#
_symmetry.space_group_name_H-M   'P 1'
#
loop_
_entity.id
_entity.type
_entity.pdbx_description
1 polymer ?
#
loop_
_entity_poly.entity_id
_entity_poly.type
_entity_poly.pdbx_seq_one_letter_code
_entity_poly.pdbx_strand_id
1 'polypeptide(L)'
;MDMLRNRTVEELRELQEDSQEIERLALESQEVQELQLEREMALASNRSLAEQNLKFQAPLESGRSDLSKKYLELQELAGRCREQKEKLEKSSAALQPQTLLELLQVESQKIEEESEKMAEKFLEGEVPLETFLEQFATMRKLSHLRRVRVEKLQEIVRKSEGSQESGQDSQAPPPPPPALPPAPHVPGSRDPPQPFPAGSPPFPLPYSPAPALPPGPPAHGALPPAPFP
;
A
#
# COMPACT_ATOMS: atom_id res chain seq x y z
N MET A 1 15.39 -48.01 -48.15
CA MET A 1 15.45 -48.06 -49.63
C MET A 1 16.38 -49.14 -50.19
N ASP A 2 17.50 -49.50 -49.53
CA ASP A 2 18.39 -50.57 -50.04
C ASP A 2 17.74 -51.96 -50.11
N MET A 3 16.70 -52.22 -49.31
CA MET A 3 15.89 -53.44 -49.35
C MET A 3 15.20 -53.68 -50.71
N LEU A 4 14.91 -52.61 -51.47
CA LEU A 4 14.27 -52.71 -52.79
C LEU A 4 15.28 -52.98 -53.91
N ARG A 5 16.58 -52.70 -53.69
CA ARG A 5 17.64 -52.92 -54.70
C ARG A 5 17.96 -54.38 -54.95
N ASN A 6 17.65 -55.26 -54.00
CA ASN A 6 17.99 -56.68 -54.06
C ASN A 6 16.83 -57.57 -54.54
N ARG A 7 15.70 -56.97 -54.97
CA ARG A 7 14.52 -57.71 -55.48
C ARG A 7 14.53 -57.81 -57.00
N THR A 8 13.97 -58.90 -57.52
CA THR A 8 13.76 -59.13 -58.96
C THR A 8 12.56 -58.32 -59.50
N VAL A 9 12.44 -58.21 -60.82
CA VAL A 9 11.39 -57.41 -61.47
C VAL A 9 10.01 -58.01 -61.20
N GLU A 10 9.89 -59.33 -61.18
CA GLU A 10 8.65 -60.05 -60.85
C GLU A 10 8.23 -59.79 -59.41
N GLU A 11 9.15 -59.87 -58.44
CA GLU A 11 8.88 -59.60 -57.02
C GLU A 11 8.52 -58.13 -56.74
N LEU A 12 9.07 -57.19 -57.52
CA LEU A 12 8.69 -55.77 -57.43
C LEU A 12 7.30 -55.52 -58.01
N ARG A 13 6.90 -56.30 -59.03
CA ARG A 13 5.58 -56.21 -59.66
C ARG A 13 4.49 -56.79 -58.77
N GLU A 14 4.76 -57.88 -58.07
CA GLU A 14 3.89 -58.42 -57.01
C GLU A 14 3.81 -57.46 -55.82
N LEU A 15 4.94 -56.88 -55.39
CA LEU A 15 4.96 -55.88 -54.31
C LEU A 15 4.17 -54.62 -54.67
N GLN A 16 4.16 -54.20 -55.93
CA GLN A 16 3.38 -53.05 -56.39
C GLN A 16 1.86 -53.26 -56.25
N GLU A 17 1.40 -54.51 -56.38
CA GLU A 17 0.00 -54.90 -56.23
C GLU A 17 -0.37 -55.16 -54.76
N ASP A 18 0.62 -55.34 -53.87
CA ASP A 18 0.43 -55.56 -52.43
C ASP A 18 0.53 -54.26 -51.62
N SER A 19 -0.61 -53.60 -51.44
CA SER A 19 -0.71 -52.36 -50.67
C SER A 19 -0.32 -52.53 -49.19
N GLN A 20 -0.53 -53.71 -48.59
CA GLN A 20 -0.23 -53.93 -47.18
C GLN A 20 1.29 -54.01 -46.96
N GLU A 21 1.99 -54.67 -47.88
CA GLU A 21 3.45 -54.78 -47.80
C GLU A 21 4.13 -53.43 -48.09
N ILE A 22 3.57 -52.62 -48.99
CA ILE A 22 4.02 -51.24 -49.21
C ILE A 22 3.83 -50.40 -47.94
N GLU A 23 2.67 -50.49 -47.27
CA GLU A 23 2.41 -49.77 -46.02
C GLU A 23 3.38 -50.20 -44.91
N ARG A 24 3.66 -51.50 -44.79
CA ARG A 24 4.64 -52.03 -43.84
C ARG A 24 6.04 -51.44 -44.11
N LEU A 25 6.51 -51.48 -45.36
CA LEU A 25 7.81 -50.91 -45.74
C LEU A 25 7.88 -49.40 -45.49
N ALA A 26 6.76 -48.67 -45.65
CA ALA A 26 6.69 -47.24 -45.34
C ALA A 26 6.77 -46.99 -43.82
N LEU A 27 6.10 -47.80 -42.99
CA LEU A 27 6.19 -47.71 -41.52
C LEU A 27 7.57 -48.11 -40.99
N GLU A 28 8.24 -49.04 -41.65
CA GLU A 28 9.62 -49.46 -41.35
C GLU A 28 10.68 -48.53 -41.97
N SER A 29 10.27 -47.52 -42.74
CA SER A 29 11.20 -46.54 -43.31
C SER A 29 11.88 -45.74 -42.20
N GLN A 30 13.16 -45.41 -42.42
CA GLN A 30 13.96 -44.70 -41.43
C GLN A 30 13.31 -43.36 -41.07
N GLU A 31 12.80 -42.63 -42.05
CA GLU A 31 12.16 -41.34 -41.89
C GLU A 31 10.90 -41.43 -41.00
N VAL A 32 10.09 -42.48 -41.17
CA VAL A 32 8.87 -42.67 -40.35
C VAL A 32 9.23 -43.13 -38.93
N GLN A 33 10.24 -43.98 -38.77
CA GLN A 33 10.75 -44.40 -37.46
C GLN A 33 11.36 -43.23 -36.67
N GLU A 34 12.14 -42.35 -37.33
CA GLU A 34 12.70 -41.14 -36.73
C GLU A 34 11.61 -40.18 -36.25
N LEU A 35 10.55 -39.98 -37.06
CA LEU A 35 9.40 -39.16 -36.67
C LEU A 35 8.61 -39.78 -35.50
N GLN A 36 8.46 -41.10 -35.47
CA GLN A 36 7.82 -41.80 -34.35
C GLN A 36 8.63 -41.63 -33.06
N LEU A 37 9.96 -41.76 -33.13
CA LEU A 37 10.85 -41.53 -32.00
C LEU A 37 10.77 -40.07 -31.52
N GLU A 38 10.81 -39.09 -32.42
CA GLU A 38 10.67 -37.67 -32.06
C GLU A 38 9.33 -37.40 -31.36
N ARG A 39 8.23 -37.98 -31.88
CA ARG A 39 6.91 -37.91 -31.24
C ARG A 39 6.94 -38.49 -29.83
N GLU A 40 7.52 -39.65 -29.62
CA GLU A 40 7.62 -40.29 -28.31
C GLU A 40 8.46 -39.45 -27.34
N MET A 41 9.58 -38.91 -27.79
CA MET A 41 10.41 -38.00 -27.00
C MET A 41 9.64 -36.71 -26.62
N ALA A 42 8.91 -36.12 -27.56
CA ALA A 42 8.09 -34.94 -27.31
C ALA A 42 6.96 -35.24 -26.31
N LEU A 43 6.30 -36.39 -26.43
CA LEU A 43 5.26 -36.83 -25.49
C LEU A 43 5.83 -37.07 -24.08
N ALA A 44 6.99 -37.71 -23.98
CA ALA A 44 7.67 -37.94 -22.70
C ALA A 44 8.08 -36.61 -22.05
N SER A 45 8.61 -35.66 -22.83
CA SER A 45 8.97 -34.33 -22.37
C SER A 45 7.75 -33.53 -21.89
N ASN A 46 6.67 -33.51 -22.68
CA ASN A 46 5.43 -32.83 -22.32
C ASN A 46 4.82 -33.41 -21.05
N ARG A 47 4.81 -34.73 -20.91
CA ARG A 47 4.34 -35.41 -19.69
C ARG A 47 5.18 -35.03 -18.47
N SER A 48 6.50 -35.06 -18.60
CA SER A 48 7.41 -34.64 -17.52
C SER A 48 7.14 -33.20 -17.09
N LEU A 49 6.95 -32.29 -18.05
CA LEU A 49 6.63 -30.89 -17.77
C LEU A 49 5.26 -30.74 -17.10
N ALA A 50 4.24 -31.47 -17.55
CA ALA A 50 2.92 -31.46 -16.93
C ALA A 50 2.97 -31.98 -15.47
N GLU A 51 3.72 -33.05 -15.22
CA GLU A 51 3.93 -33.59 -13.88
C GLU A 51 4.70 -32.61 -12.98
N GLN A 52 5.69 -31.88 -13.51
CA GLN A 52 6.36 -30.80 -12.77
C GLN A 52 5.41 -29.63 -12.48
N ASN A 53 4.61 -29.19 -13.46
CA ASN A 53 3.64 -28.12 -13.28
C ASN A 53 2.60 -28.46 -12.19
N LEU A 54 2.13 -29.70 -12.16
CA LEU A 54 1.19 -30.19 -11.15
C LEU A 54 1.77 -30.12 -9.73
N LYS A 55 3.09 -30.31 -9.55
CA LYS A 55 3.73 -30.16 -8.22
C LYS A 55 3.59 -28.76 -7.64
N PHE A 56 3.43 -27.73 -8.48
CA PHE A 56 3.22 -26.35 -8.01
C PHE A 56 1.78 -26.05 -7.59
N GLN A 57 0.81 -26.91 -7.94
CA GLN A 57 -0.59 -26.65 -7.64
C GLN A 57 -0.85 -26.51 -6.13
N ALA A 58 -0.45 -27.50 -5.34
CA ALA A 58 -0.65 -27.50 -3.89
C ALA A 58 -0.01 -26.30 -3.17
N PRO A 59 1.28 -25.96 -3.38
CA PRO A 59 1.88 -24.80 -2.73
C PRO A 59 1.27 -23.47 -3.20
N LEU A 60 0.86 -23.35 -4.47
CA LEU A 60 0.17 -22.13 -4.95
C LEU A 60 -1.22 -21.97 -4.32
N GLU A 61 -1.98 -23.05 -4.21
CA GLU A 61 -3.30 -23.02 -3.57
C GLU A 61 -3.19 -22.69 -2.08
N SER A 62 -2.23 -23.30 -1.37
CA SER A 62 -1.91 -22.97 0.03
C SER A 62 -1.51 -21.51 0.16
N GLY A 63 -0.54 -21.05 -0.64
CA GLY A 63 -0.05 -19.68 -0.60
C GLY A 63 -1.14 -18.65 -0.89
N ARG A 64 -2.04 -18.94 -1.83
CA ARG A 64 -3.21 -18.09 -2.11
C ARG A 64 -4.16 -18.03 -0.90
N SER A 65 -4.44 -19.17 -0.26
CA SER A 65 -5.29 -19.24 0.93
C SER A 65 -4.68 -18.47 2.11
N ASP A 66 -3.39 -18.67 2.37
CA ASP A 66 -2.65 -18.01 3.45
C ASP A 66 -2.59 -16.49 3.22
N LEU A 67 -2.33 -16.07 1.99
CA LEU A 67 -2.35 -14.67 1.61
C LEU A 67 -3.73 -14.05 1.82
N SER A 68 -4.79 -14.73 1.39
CA SER A 68 -6.17 -14.27 1.62
C SER A 68 -6.48 -14.13 3.10
N LYS A 69 -6.06 -15.09 3.93
CA LYS A 69 -6.21 -15.02 5.38
C LYS A 69 -5.47 -13.83 5.98
N LYS A 70 -4.21 -13.59 5.56
CA LYS A 70 -3.41 -12.44 6.00
C LYS A 70 -4.04 -11.11 5.61
N TYR A 71 -4.62 -11.02 4.43
CA TYR A 71 -5.36 -9.81 4.01
C TYR A 71 -6.59 -9.56 4.89
N LEU A 72 -7.34 -10.60 5.25
CA LEU A 72 -8.49 -10.46 6.15
C LEU A 72 -8.05 -10.03 7.56
N GLU A 73 -6.99 -10.65 8.10
CA GLU A 73 -6.39 -10.26 9.39
C GLU A 73 -5.94 -8.78 9.38
N LEU A 74 -5.29 -8.35 8.29
CA LEU A 74 -4.86 -6.96 8.13
C LEU A 74 -6.04 -6.00 8.07
N GLN A 75 -7.10 -6.34 7.32
CA GLN A 75 -8.29 -5.51 7.19
C GLN A 75 -8.98 -5.34 8.55
N GLU A 76 -9.11 -6.42 9.32
CA GLU A 76 -9.68 -6.37 10.67
C GLU A 76 -8.83 -5.50 11.61
N LEU A 77 -7.50 -5.69 11.61
CA LEU A 77 -6.60 -4.92 12.45
C LEU A 77 -6.61 -3.44 12.07
N ALA A 78 -6.61 -3.11 10.78
CA ALA A 78 -6.71 -1.74 10.29
C ALA A 78 -8.05 -1.09 10.69
N GLY A 79 -9.14 -1.86 10.67
CA GLY A 79 -10.45 -1.45 11.20
C GLY A 79 -10.36 -1.07 12.68
N ARG A 80 -9.82 -1.98 13.52
CA ARG A 80 -9.62 -1.74 14.95
C ARG A 80 -8.74 -0.53 15.24
N CYS A 81 -7.65 -0.35 14.49
CA CYS A 81 -6.79 0.82 14.64
C CYS A 81 -7.51 2.12 14.28
N ARG A 82 -8.34 2.13 13.23
CA ARG A 82 -9.15 3.30 12.86
C ARG A 82 -10.14 3.66 13.97
N GLU A 83 -10.87 2.68 14.50
CA GLU A 83 -11.82 2.90 15.59
C GLU A 83 -11.14 3.46 16.85
N GLN A 84 -9.98 2.90 17.22
CA GLN A 84 -9.19 3.41 18.35
C GLN A 84 -8.69 4.83 18.11
N LYS A 85 -8.22 5.13 16.90
CA LYS A 85 -7.81 6.48 16.51
C LYS A 85 -8.96 7.47 16.60
N GLU A 86 -10.13 7.14 16.05
CA GLU A 86 -11.31 8.01 16.13
C GLU A 86 -11.75 8.25 17.57
N LYS A 87 -11.71 7.21 18.43
CA LYS A 87 -12.00 7.36 19.86
C LYS A 87 -11.00 8.28 20.55
N LEU A 88 -9.72 8.12 20.25
CA LEU A 88 -8.66 8.98 20.78
C LEU A 88 -8.86 10.43 20.32
N GLU A 89 -9.09 10.66 19.03
CA GLU A 89 -9.31 11.99 18.46
C GLU A 89 -10.52 12.69 19.08
N LYS A 90 -11.63 11.98 19.30
CA LYS A 90 -12.80 12.55 20.00
C LYS A 90 -12.46 12.98 21.43
N SER A 91 -11.73 12.14 22.16
CA SER A 91 -11.31 12.46 23.54
C SER A 91 -10.26 13.56 23.59
N SER A 92 -9.33 13.60 22.65
CA SER A 92 -8.27 14.59 22.59
C SER A 92 -8.80 15.95 22.14
N ALA A 93 -9.80 16.00 21.24
CA ALA A 93 -10.46 17.23 20.83
C ALA A 93 -11.10 17.97 22.02
N ALA A 94 -11.79 17.22 22.90
CA ALA A 94 -12.39 17.78 24.12
C ALA A 94 -11.35 18.23 25.14
N LEU A 95 -10.16 17.62 25.12
CA LEU A 95 -9.05 17.92 26.04
C LEU A 95 -8.00 18.86 25.42
N GLN A 96 -8.24 19.42 24.24
CA GLN A 96 -7.31 20.38 23.66
C GLN A 96 -7.20 21.59 24.59
N PRO A 97 -5.97 22.05 24.92
CA PRO A 97 -5.76 23.19 25.80
C PRO A 97 -6.56 24.44 25.40
N GLN A 98 -6.72 24.67 24.10
CA GLN A 98 -7.52 25.77 23.55
C GLN A 98 -9.02 25.60 23.85
N THR A 99 -9.60 24.42 23.56
CA THR A 99 -11.01 24.10 23.89
C THR A 99 -11.28 24.25 25.39
N LEU A 100 -10.35 23.78 26.24
CA LEU A 100 -10.46 23.90 27.70
C LEU A 100 -10.38 25.37 28.17
N LEU A 101 -9.55 26.19 27.52
CA LEU A 101 -9.43 27.61 27.81
C LEU A 101 -10.73 28.35 27.50
N GLU A 102 -11.31 28.11 26.32
CA GLU A 102 -12.60 28.69 25.92
C GLU A 102 -13.73 28.30 26.88
N LEU A 103 -13.83 27.00 27.21
CA LEU A 103 -14.82 26.52 28.17
C LEU A 103 -14.64 27.17 29.55
N LEU A 104 -13.40 27.28 30.04
CA LEU A 104 -13.10 27.90 31.32
C LEU A 104 -13.42 29.40 31.32
N GLN A 105 -13.22 30.09 30.20
CA GLN A 105 -13.58 31.51 30.04
C GLN A 105 -15.09 31.71 30.12
N VAL A 106 -15.89 30.90 29.39
CA VAL A 106 -17.36 30.94 29.45
C VAL A 106 -17.85 30.68 30.87
N GLU A 107 -17.32 29.64 31.53
CA GLU A 107 -17.68 29.32 32.91
C GLU A 107 -17.20 30.38 33.92
N SER A 108 -16.12 31.11 33.61
CA SER A 108 -15.64 32.24 34.43
C SER A 108 -16.57 33.45 34.31
N GLN A 109 -17.01 33.78 33.10
CA GLN A 109 -17.98 34.87 32.86
C GLN A 109 -19.31 34.56 33.52
N LYS A 110 -19.81 33.34 33.37
CA LYS A 110 -21.06 32.89 33.99
C LYS A 110 -21.07 33.06 35.51
N ILE A 111 -20.02 32.64 36.21
CA ILE A 111 -19.98 32.79 37.68
C ILE A 111 -19.81 34.25 38.11
N GLU A 112 -19.20 35.09 37.28
CA GLU A 112 -19.11 36.53 37.50
C GLU A 112 -20.48 37.18 37.40
N GLU A 113 -21.21 36.94 36.32
CA GLU A 113 -22.60 37.40 36.11
C GLU A 113 -23.55 36.89 37.21
N GLU A 114 -23.45 35.60 37.58
CA GLU A 114 -24.25 35.05 38.67
C GLU A 114 -23.94 35.75 40.01
N SER A 115 -22.67 36.11 40.25
CA SER A 115 -22.27 36.83 41.46
C SER A 115 -22.80 38.27 41.47
N GLU A 116 -22.81 38.94 40.32
CA GLU A 116 -23.40 40.28 40.17
C GLU A 116 -24.91 40.23 40.41
N LYS A 117 -25.61 39.25 39.84
CA LYS A 117 -27.03 39.03 40.08
C LYS A 117 -27.34 38.73 41.55
N MET A 118 -26.47 38.02 42.26
CA MET A 118 -26.61 37.81 43.70
C MET A 118 -26.49 39.14 44.48
N ALA A 119 -25.59 40.02 44.06
CA ALA A 119 -25.45 41.35 44.66
C ALA A 119 -26.67 42.25 44.39
N GLU A 120 -27.20 42.24 43.16
CA GLU A 120 -28.42 42.98 42.80
C GLU A 120 -29.61 42.55 43.68
N LYS A 121 -29.86 41.25 43.78
CA LYS A 121 -30.94 40.70 44.63
C LYS A 121 -30.81 41.10 46.10
N PHE A 122 -29.59 41.15 46.62
CA PHE A 122 -29.35 41.62 47.98
C PHE A 122 -29.68 43.12 48.13
N LEU A 123 -29.29 43.95 47.17
CA LEU A 123 -29.60 45.39 47.16
C LEU A 123 -31.10 45.67 47.02
N GLU A 124 -31.82 44.80 46.32
CA GLU A 124 -33.28 44.83 46.19
C GLU A 124 -34.00 44.31 47.45
N GLY A 125 -33.27 43.74 48.41
CA GLY A 125 -33.81 43.19 49.65
C GLY A 125 -34.44 41.80 49.50
N GLU A 126 -34.21 41.10 48.38
CA GLU A 126 -34.73 39.76 48.14
C GLU A 126 -33.99 38.68 48.94
N VAL A 127 -32.75 38.97 49.37
CA VAL A 127 -31.86 38.02 50.06
C VAL A 127 -31.41 38.57 51.42
N PRO A 128 -31.52 37.81 52.52
CA PRO A 128 -31.00 38.22 53.83
C PRO A 128 -29.47 38.33 53.86
N LEU A 129 -28.94 39.18 54.75
CA LEU A 129 -27.50 39.44 54.87
C LEU A 129 -26.66 38.16 55.05
N GLU A 130 -27.06 37.27 55.94
CA GLU A 130 -26.30 36.03 56.23
C GLU A 130 -26.17 35.13 54.99
N THR A 131 -27.27 34.95 54.25
CA THR A 131 -27.28 34.16 53.00
C THR A 131 -26.45 34.82 51.91
N PHE A 132 -26.53 36.14 51.78
CA PHE A 132 -25.70 36.89 50.85
C PHE A 132 -24.22 36.71 51.15
N LEU A 133 -23.79 36.89 52.40
CA LEU A 133 -22.38 36.77 52.78
C LEU A 133 -21.81 35.38 52.48
N GLU A 134 -22.57 34.30 52.74
CA GLU A 134 -22.14 32.94 52.45
C GLU A 134 -22.04 32.66 50.94
N GLN A 135 -23.09 32.98 50.18
CA GLN A 135 -23.17 32.64 48.75
C GLN A 135 -22.30 33.58 47.91
N PHE A 136 -22.35 34.89 48.14
CA PHE A 136 -21.56 35.84 47.38
C PHE A 136 -20.05 35.64 47.60
N ALA A 137 -19.61 35.41 48.85
CA ALA A 137 -18.19 35.16 49.11
C ALA A 137 -17.68 33.88 48.42
N THR A 138 -18.47 32.81 48.40
CA THR A 138 -18.11 31.56 47.70
C THR A 138 -18.06 31.75 46.18
N MET A 139 -19.04 32.45 45.60
CA MET A 139 -19.07 32.75 44.16
C MET A 139 -17.92 33.66 43.74
N ARG A 140 -17.64 34.74 44.49
CA ARG A 140 -16.52 35.65 44.21
C ARG A 140 -15.16 34.94 44.35
N LYS A 141 -15.01 34.07 45.34
CA LYS A 141 -13.81 33.23 45.47
C LYS A 141 -13.63 32.32 44.25
N LEU A 142 -14.71 31.69 43.77
CA LEU A 142 -14.67 30.83 42.58
C LEU A 142 -14.36 31.64 41.31
N SER A 143 -15.00 32.80 41.11
CA SER A 143 -14.74 33.71 39.99
C SER A 143 -13.27 34.12 39.93
N HIS A 144 -12.70 34.62 41.05
CA HIS A 144 -11.30 35.01 41.10
C HIS A 144 -10.34 33.84 40.86
N LEU A 145 -10.64 32.65 41.38
CA LEU A 145 -9.86 31.45 41.13
C LEU A 145 -9.89 31.05 39.64
N ARG A 146 -11.06 31.09 39.00
CA ARG A 146 -11.21 30.79 37.57
C ARG A 146 -10.46 31.80 36.71
N ARG A 147 -10.53 33.10 37.01
CA ARG A 147 -9.77 34.16 36.31
C ARG A 147 -8.27 33.88 36.29
N VAL A 148 -7.68 33.58 37.46
CA VAL A 148 -6.24 33.24 37.55
C VAL A 148 -5.93 31.96 36.75
N ARG A 149 -6.82 30.96 36.77
CA ARG A 149 -6.63 29.74 35.97
C ARG A 149 -6.71 30.00 34.47
N VAL A 150 -7.58 30.89 34.01
CA VAL A 150 -7.66 31.33 32.60
C VAL A 150 -6.33 31.96 32.19
N GLU A 151 -5.81 32.92 32.96
CA GLU A 151 -4.53 33.57 32.68
C GLU A 151 -3.39 32.55 32.57
N LYS A 152 -3.32 31.61 33.53
CA LYS A 152 -2.28 30.58 33.55
C LYS A 152 -2.40 29.59 32.40
N LEU A 153 -3.61 29.17 32.05
CA LEU A 153 -3.82 28.28 30.91
C LEU A 153 -3.51 29.00 29.58
N GLN A 154 -3.85 30.28 29.47
CA GLN A 154 -3.53 31.11 28.31
C GLN A 154 -2.00 31.27 28.11
N GLU A 155 -1.23 31.43 29.20
CA GLU A 155 0.24 31.42 29.14
C GLU A 155 0.78 30.10 28.58
N ILE A 156 0.22 28.96 29.02
CA ILE A 156 0.62 27.63 28.57
C ILE A 156 0.33 27.46 27.07
N VAL A 157 -0.88 27.82 26.63
CA VAL A 157 -1.28 27.74 25.20
C VAL A 157 -0.34 28.57 24.32
N ARG A 158 -0.12 29.85 24.67
CA ARG A 158 0.79 30.73 23.91
C ARG A 158 2.23 30.21 23.85
N LYS A 159 2.72 29.62 24.95
CA LYS A 159 4.07 29.04 25.00
C LYS A 159 4.20 27.82 24.08
N SER A 160 3.15 27.01 23.99
CA SER A 160 3.10 25.87 23.06
C SER A 160 3.14 26.32 21.60
N GLU A 161 2.45 27.41 21.25
CA GLU A 161 2.47 28.00 19.90
C GLU A 161 3.84 28.58 19.53
N GLY A 162 4.46 29.35 20.44
CA GLY A 162 5.79 29.96 20.20
C GLY A 162 6.94 28.96 20.07
N SER A 163 6.81 27.73 20.60
CA SER A 163 7.78 26.66 20.38
C SER A 163 7.63 25.94 19.04
N GLN A 164 6.49 26.07 18.35
CA GLN A 164 6.31 25.51 17.00
C GLN A 164 6.84 26.44 15.90
N GLU A 165 6.77 27.77 16.07
CA GLU A 165 7.27 28.72 15.07
C GLU A 165 8.81 28.76 15.00
N SER A 166 9.50 28.51 16.11
CA SER A 166 10.97 28.54 16.15
C SER A 166 11.66 27.35 15.45
N GLY A 167 10.88 26.40 14.89
CA GLY A 167 11.38 25.24 14.15
C GLY A 167 11.18 25.30 12.63
N GLN A 168 10.48 26.30 12.09
CA GLN A 168 10.23 26.42 10.64
C GLN A 168 11.15 27.40 9.90
N ASP A 169 11.88 28.27 10.61
CA ASP A 169 12.72 29.30 9.99
C ASP A 169 14.21 28.93 9.89
N SER A 170 14.54 27.64 9.91
CA SER A 170 15.91 27.12 9.75
C SER A 170 16.05 26.06 8.67
N GLN A 171 15.18 26.08 7.65
CA GLN A 171 15.53 25.44 6.38
C GLN A 171 16.46 26.37 5.60
N ALA A 172 17.77 26.21 5.83
CA ALA A 172 18.77 26.63 4.86
C ALA A 172 18.39 26.06 3.47
N PRO A 173 18.51 26.84 2.38
CA PRO A 173 18.27 26.30 1.04
C PRO A 173 19.16 25.07 0.83
N PRO A 174 18.65 23.98 0.23
CA PRO A 174 19.44 22.78 0.03
C PRO A 174 20.69 23.12 -0.80
N PRO A 175 21.88 22.62 -0.43
CA PRO A 175 23.08 22.86 -1.21
C PRO A 175 22.90 22.26 -2.62
N PRO A 176 23.46 22.90 -3.66
CA PRO A 176 23.42 22.36 -5.01
C PRO A 176 24.08 20.97 -5.04
N PRO A 177 23.56 20.01 -5.83
CA PRO A 177 24.14 18.67 -5.89
C PRO A 177 25.58 18.72 -6.41
N PRO A 178 26.49 17.86 -5.90
CA PRO A 178 27.87 17.84 -6.32
C PRO A 178 27.98 17.46 -7.81
N ALA A 179 28.77 18.22 -8.56
CA ALA A 179 29.09 17.91 -9.95
C ALA A 179 29.82 16.56 -10.01
N LEU A 180 29.19 15.58 -10.67
CA LEU A 180 29.81 14.29 -10.98
C LEU A 180 31.01 14.49 -11.93
N PRO A 181 32.08 13.70 -11.80
CA PRO A 181 33.23 13.79 -12.69
C PRO A 181 32.87 13.29 -14.10
N PRO A 182 33.48 13.83 -15.16
CA PRO A 182 33.15 13.46 -16.53
C PRO A 182 33.59 12.01 -16.83
N ALA A 183 32.67 11.21 -17.36
CA ALA A 183 32.97 9.88 -17.90
C ALA A 183 33.76 9.98 -19.23
N PRO A 184 34.60 8.98 -19.58
CA PRO A 184 35.47 9.06 -20.73
C PRO A 184 34.70 9.08 -22.06
N HIS A 185 35.15 9.94 -22.96
CA HIS A 185 34.57 10.19 -24.28
C HIS A 185 34.64 8.97 -25.20
N VAL A 186 33.51 8.61 -25.81
CA VAL A 186 33.46 7.78 -27.03
C VAL A 186 33.10 8.72 -28.20
N PRO A 187 33.89 8.80 -29.28
CA PRO A 187 33.65 9.76 -30.34
C PRO A 187 32.66 9.23 -31.38
N GLY A 188 31.65 10.04 -31.70
CA GLY A 188 30.99 9.98 -33.00
C GLY A 188 29.48 9.79 -32.99
N SER A 189 28.73 10.86 -32.75
CA SER A 189 27.59 11.29 -33.57
C SER A 189 26.94 12.51 -32.92
N ARG A 190 26.58 13.46 -33.76
CA ARG A 190 26.33 14.86 -33.47
C ARG A 190 24.84 15.08 -33.70
N ASP A 191 24.04 15.05 -32.64
CA ASP A 191 22.72 15.72 -32.51
C ASP A 191 22.22 15.58 -31.05
N PRO A 192 21.71 16.64 -30.40
CA PRO A 192 21.17 16.55 -29.05
C PRO A 192 19.77 15.88 -29.07
N PRO A 193 19.46 14.92 -28.17
CA PRO A 193 18.12 14.38 -28.06
C PRO A 193 17.19 15.43 -27.41
N GLN A 194 16.10 15.77 -28.10
CA GLN A 194 15.02 16.56 -27.51
C GLN A 194 14.41 15.83 -26.31
N PRO A 195 14.07 16.52 -25.21
CA PRO A 195 13.39 15.91 -24.07
C PRO A 195 11.95 15.54 -24.46
N PHE A 196 11.62 14.26 -24.35
CA PHE A 196 10.24 13.79 -24.47
C PHE A 196 9.39 14.37 -23.32
N PRO A 197 8.16 14.86 -23.58
CA PRO A 197 7.27 15.33 -22.54
C PRO A 197 6.76 14.15 -21.70
N ALA A 198 6.76 14.31 -20.38
CA ALA A 198 6.20 13.35 -19.44
C ALA A 198 4.68 13.23 -19.67
N GLY A 199 4.24 12.09 -20.22
CA GLY A 199 2.81 11.82 -20.39
C GLY A 199 2.38 10.84 -21.48
N SER A 200 3.28 10.16 -22.19
CA SER A 200 2.87 9.16 -23.20
C SER A 200 2.37 7.86 -22.54
N PRO A 201 1.21 7.32 -22.91
CA PRO A 201 0.73 6.05 -22.38
C PRO A 201 1.64 4.91 -22.86
N PRO A 202 1.77 3.81 -22.09
CA PRO A 202 2.58 2.67 -22.51
C PRO A 202 1.94 2.05 -23.76
N PHE A 203 2.74 1.85 -24.81
CA PHE A 203 2.32 1.07 -25.96
C PHE A 203 1.86 -0.32 -25.50
N PRO A 204 0.65 -0.78 -25.88
CA PRO A 204 0.22 -2.12 -25.54
C PRO A 204 0.99 -3.10 -26.42
N LEU A 205 1.80 -3.95 -25.81
CA LEU A 205 2.25 -5.17 -26.48
C LEU A 205 1.03 -6.10 -26.65
N PRO A 206 0.86 -6.75 -27.81
CA PRO A 206 -0.41 -7.35 -28.23
C PRO A 206 -0.86 -8.58 -27.44
N TYR A 207 -0.12 -9.05 -26.43
CA TYR A 207 -0.56 -10.18 -25.59
C TYR A 207 -0.07 -10.04 -24.15
N SER A 208 -0.96 -9.60 -23.26
CA SER A 208 -0.81 -9.77 -21.81
C SER A 208 -2.18 -10.16 -21.21
N PRO A 209 -2.34 -11.38 -20.67
CA PRO A 209 -3.61 -11.84 -20.10
C PRO A 209 -3.74 -11.48 -18.62
N ALA A 210 -3.36 -10.25 -18.24
CA ALA A 210 -3.44 -9.80 -16.84
C ALA A 210 -4.61 -8.81 -16.67
N PRO A 211 -5.59 -9.08 -15.79
CA PRO A 211 -6.64 -8.12 -15.49
C PRO A 211 -6.03 -6.90 -14.80
N ALA A 212 -6.37 -5.71 -15.29
CA ALA A 212 -5.92 -4.44 -14.74
C ALA A 212 -6.44 -4.25 -13.30
N LEU A 213 -5.61 -4.56 -12.32
CA LEU A 213 -5.83 -4.24 -10.91
C LEU A 213 -5.20 -2.87 -10.59
N PRO A 214 -5.83 -2.05 -9.73
CA PRO A 214 -5.30 -0.75 -9.33
C PRO A 214 -3.94 -0.90 -8.62
N PRO A 215 -3.03 0.07 -8.76
CA PRO A 215 -1.70 0.00 -8.14
C PRO A 215 -1.82 -0.10 -6.61
N GLY A 216 -1.31 -1.19 -6.05
CA GLY A 216 -1.10 -1.32 -4.61
C GLY A 216 0.03 -0.39 -4.12
N PRO A 217 0.14 -0.15 -2.80
CA PRO A 217 1.16 0.71 -2.24
C PRO A 217 2.58 0.19 -2.59
N PRO A 218 3.54 1.08 -2.91
CA PRO A 218 4.88 0.69 -3.32
C PRO A 218 5.67 0.15 -2.12
N ALA A 219 5.96 -1.15 -2.13
CA ALA A 219 6.87 -1.76 -1.16
C ALA A 219 8.28 -1.23 -1.37
N HIS A 220 8.73 -0.33 -0.50
CA HIS A 220 10.14 0.08 -0.42
C HIS A 220 10.88 -0.87 0.51
N GLY A 221 11.71 -1.73 -0.05
CA GLY A 221 12.59 -2.62 0.69
C GLY A 221 13.27 -3.61 -0.22
N ALA A 222 14.59 -3.75 -0.10
CA ALA A 222 15.33 -4.82 -0.76
C ALA A 222 14.92 -6.14 -0.11
N LEU A 223 13.99 -6.86 -0.75
CA LEU A 223 13.70 -8.24 -0.37
C LEU A 223 14.94 -9.08 -0.74
N PRO A 224 15.58 -9.77 0.22
CA PRO A 224 16.62 -10.72 -0.13
C PRO A 224 16.00 -11.85 -0.97
N PRO A 225 16.71 -12.39 -1.97
CA PRO A 225 16.22 -13.51 -2.76
C PRO A 225 15.99 -14.70 -1.82
N ALA A 226 14.74 -15.17 -1.74
CA ALA A 226 14.44 -16.41 -1.07
C ALA A 226 15.08 -17.57 -1.85
N PRO A 227 15.75 -18.52 -1.19
CA PRO A 227 16.20 -19.73 -1.87
C PRO A 227 14.96 -20.53 -2.27
N PHE A 228 14.84 -20.82 -3.56
CA PHE A 228 13.90 -21.85 -4.02
C PHE A 228 14.43 -23.23 -3.60
N PRO A 229 13.57 -24.14 -3.13
CA PRO A 229 13.93 -25.53 -2.88
C PRO A 229 14.23 -26.28 -4.19
#